data_AF-A0A382NK45-F1
#
_entry.id   AF-A0A382NK45-F1
#
_cell.length_a   1.000
_cell.length_b   1.000
_cell.length_c   1.000
_cell.angle_alpha   90.00
_cell.angle_beta   90.00
_cell.angle_gamma   90.00
#
_symmetry.space_group_name_H-M   'P 1'
#
loop_
_entity.id
_entity.type
_entity.pdbx_description
1 polymer ?
#
loop_
_entity_poly.entity_id
_entity_poly.type
_entity_poly.pdbx_seq_one_letter_code
_entity_poly.pdbx_strand_id
1 'polypeptide(L)'
;MPTTQDIEIHDSATRTADAADELRDVTGEKMVLNMGPSHPATHGVLRLKIELDGETILNAQPDVGYLHRGDEKIAENMTYTQFIPYTDRLDYLAPLANNVHYALAVEKLLGVADKLPERCQYIRVICCELAR
;
A
#
# COMPACT_ATOMS: atom_id res chain seq x y z
N MET A 1 69.23 -27.80 12.66
CA MET A 1 68.71 -26.97 11.55
C MET A 1 67.71 -25.99 12.17
N PRO A 2 67.89 -24.68 11.97
CA PRO A 2 67.02 -23.68 12.60
C PRO A 2 65.65 -23.72 11.93
N THR A 3 64.59 -23.77 12.74
CA THR A 3 63.20 -23.71 12.31
C THR A 3 62.86 -22.28 11.90
N THR A 4 62.74 -22.04 10.60
CA THR A 4 62.19 -20.78 10.08
C THR A 4 60.71 -20.72 10.46
N GLN A 5 60.33 -19.71 11.25
CA GLN A 5 58.94 -19.36 11.51
C GLN A 5 58.62 -18.14 10.63
N ASP A 6 57.70 -18.32 9.68
CA ASP A 6 57.21 -17.23 8.84
C ASP A 6 56.26 -16.36 9.68
N ILE A 7 56.68 -15.12 9.94
CA ILE A 7 55.87 -14.12 10.64
C ILE A 7 55.28 -13.20 9.57
N GLU A 8 54.00 -13.41 9.24
CA GLU A 8 53.26 -12.49 8.40
C GLU A 8 52.86 -11.26 9.23
N ILE A 9 53.59 -10.17 9.03
CA ILE A 9 53.27 -8.87 9.62
C ILE A 9 52.28 -8.19 8.69
N HIS A 10 50.99 -8.36 8.95
CA HIS A 10 49.96 -7.58 8.26
C HIS A 10 50.19 -6.09 8.53
N ASP A 11 50.35 -5.31 7.45
CA ASP A 11 50.53 -3.86 7.48
C ASP A 11 49.33 -3.20 8.17
N SER A 12 49.59 -2.09 8.87
CA SER A 12 48.60 -1.21 9.47
C SER A 12 47.44 -0.87 8.53
N ALA A 13 47.73 -0.68 7.24
CA ALA A 13 46.73 -0.42 6.20
C ALA A 13 45.78 -1.61 5.98
N THR A 14 46.31 -2.83 5.99
CA THR A 14 45.53 -4.08 5.88
C THR A 14 44.63 -4.25 7.10
N ARG A 15 45.16 -4.01 8.31
CA ARG A 15 44.35 -4.09 9.55
C ARG A 15 43.22 -3.06 9.60
N THR A 16 43.44 -1.86 9.07
CA THR A 16 42.36 -0.86 8.96
C THR A 16 41.33 -1.21 7.90
N ALA A 17 41.72 -1.91 6.83
CA ALA A 17 40.80 -2.41 5.82
C ALA A 17 39.95 -3.56 6.38
N ASP A 18 40.57 -4.52 7.05
CA ASP A 18 39.89 -5.64 7.70
C ASP A 18 38.95 -5.16 8.81
N ALA A 19 39.38 -4.20 9.62
CA ALA A 19 38.51 -3.60 10.65
C ALA A 19 37.36 -2.78 10.06
N ALA A 20 37.52 -2.17 8.88
CA ALA A 20 36.44 -1.46 8.19
C ALA A 20 35.43 -2.43 7.54
N ASP A 21 35.90 -3.59 7.09
CA ASP A 21 35.06 -4.66 6.54
C ASP A 21 34.30 -5.38 7.66
N GLU A 22 34.95 -5.67 8.79
CA GLU A 22 34.29 -6.14 10.01
C GLU A 22 33.27 -5.12 10.53
N LEU A 23 33.59 -3.82 10.50
CA LEU A 23 32.64 -2.78 10.92
C LEU A 23 31.42 -2.73 10.00
N ARG A 24 31.59 -2.94 8.68
CA ARG A 24 30.49 -3.03 7.71
C ARG A 24 29.59 -4.23 7.98
N ASP A 25 30.19 -5.39 8.25
CA ASP A 25 29.46 -6.61 8.63
C ASP A 25 28.69 -6.43 9.95
N VAL A 26 29.24 -5.65 10.89
CA VAL A 26 28.59 -5.33 12.18
C VAL A 26 27.46 -4.30 12.04
N THR A 27 27.55 -3.34 11.11
CA THR A 27 26.47 -2.37 10.84
C THR A 27 25.38 -2.86 9.89
N GLY A 28 25.53 -4.04 9.30
CA GLY A 28 24.56 -4.60 8.34
C GLY A 28 24.59 -3.88 6.99
N GLU A 29 24.68 -4.64 5.89
CA GLU A 29 24.44 -4.06 4.57
C GLU A 29 22.97 -3.64 4.44
N LYS A 30 22.73 -2.35 4.20
CA LYS A 30 21.40 -1.84 3.85
C LYS A 30 20.90 -2.55 2.60
N MET A 31 19.78 -3.25 2.73
CA MET A 31 19.18 -4.01 1.64
C MET A 31 17.97 -3.27 1.08
N VAL A 32 17.89 -3.15 -0.24
CA VAL A 32 16.67 -2.69 -0.92
C VAL A 32 15.90 -3.90 -1.44
N LEU A 33 14.75 -4.17 -0.83
CA LEU A 33 13.84 -5.24 -1.20
C LEU A 33 12.66 -4.69 -2.01
N ASN A 34 12.40 -5.28 -3.17
CA ASN A 34 11.22 -4.97 -3.98
C ASN A 34 10.16 -6.06 -3.79
N MET A 35 9.19 -5.79 -2.91
CA MET A 35 8.04 -6.66 -2.70
C MET A 35 7.01 -6.37 -3.79
N GLY A 36 6.97 -7.24 -4.80
CA GLY A 36 6.26 -7.01 -6.04
C GLY A 36 4.74 -7.23 -5.98
N PRO A 37 4.02 -6.85 -7.06
CA PRO A 37 2.56 -6.86 -7.12
C PRO A 37 1.94 -8.25 -7.18
N SER A 38 2.72 -9.30 -7.46
CA SER A 38 2.25 -10.68 -7.47
C SER A 38 2.43 -11.39 -6.12
N HIS A 39 3.01 -10.72 -5.12
CA HIS A 39 3.29 -11.34 -3.84
C HIS A 39 1.97 -11.57 -3.06
N PRO A 40 1.64 -12.78 -2.58
CA PRO A 40 0.33 -13.04 -1.97
C PRO A 40 -0.04 -12.12 -0.79
N ALA A 41 0.96 -11.69 -0.02
CA ALA A 41 0.76 -10.80 1.13
C ALA A 41 0.43 -9.33 0.77
N THR A 42 0.42 -8.95 -0.51
CA THR A 42 0.04 -7.58 -0.92
C THR A 42 -1.47 -7.39 -1.09
N HIS A 43 -2.27 -8.44 -0.90
CA HIS A 43 -3.74 -8.43 -0.97
C HIS A 43 -4.29 -7.69 -2.19
N GLY A 44 -3.68 -7.96 -3.35
CA GLY A 44 -3.95 -7.27 -4.60
C GLY A 44 -2.66 -6.78 -5.25
N VAL A 45 -2.80 -5.83 -6.17
CA VAL A 45 -1.68 -5.31 -6.97
C VAL A 45 -1.05 -4.09 -6.29
N LEU A 46 -0.21 -4.36 -5.30
CA LEU A 46 0.58 -3.35 -4.60
C LEU A 46 2.06 -3.73 -4.67
N ARG A 47 2.90 -2.76 -5.01
CA ARG A 47 4.35 -2.92 -4.96
C ARG A 47 4.92 -2.06 -3.84
N LEU A 48 5.79 -2.62 -3.03
CA LEU A 48 6.48 -1.94 -1.94
C LEU A 48 7.99 -2.02 -2.17
N LYS A 49 8.65 -0.86 -2.29
CA LYS A 49 10.11 -0.77 -2.22
C LYS A 49 10.51 -0.51 -0.78
N ILE A 50 11.20 -1.44 -0.16
CA ILE A 50 11.53 -1.43 1.26
C ILE A 50 13.05 -1.34 1.42
N GLU A 51 13.55 -0.35 2.16
CA GLU A 51 14.94 -0.28 2.61
C GLU A 51 15.02 -0.89 4.01
N LEU A 52 15.87 -1.89 4.17
CA LEU A 52 16.01 -2.70 5.37
C LEU A 52 17.42 -2.57 5.94
N ASP A 53 17.50 -2.55 7.26
CA ASP A 53 18.70 -2.79 8.03
C ASP A 53 18.44 -4.03 8.92
N GLY A 54 18.90 -5.18 8.43
CA GLY A 54 18.49 -6.49 8.96
C GLY A 54 16.97 -6.68 8.90
N GLU A 55 16.33 -6.81 10.06
CA GLU A 55 14.87 -6.96 10.20
C GLU A 55 14.15 -5.61 10.36
N THR A 56 14.88 -4.50 10.48
CA THR A 56 14.31 -3.16 10.70
C THR A 56 14.03 -2.48 9.38
N ILE A 57 12.80 -1.98 9.21
CA ILE A 57 12.43 -1.15 8.05
C ILE A 57 12.92 0.29 8.29
N LEU A 58 13.84 0.75 7.44
CA LEU A 58 14.29 2.14 7.44
C LEU A 58 13.36 3.02 6.60
N ASN A 59 12.88 2.50 5.47
CA ASN A 59 11.98 3.21 4.57
C ASN A 59 11.08 2.24 3.81
N ALA A 60 9.86 2.66 3.51
CA ALA A 60 8.92 1.91 2.69
C ALA A 60 8.19 2.86 1.73
N GLN A 61 8.40 2.67 0.43
CA GLN A 61 7.74 3.44 -0.62
C GLN A 61 6.70 2.56 -1.34
N PRO A 62 5.39 2.82 -1.12
CA PRO A 62 4.34 2.16 -1.88
C PRO A 62 4.23 2.76 -3.29
N ASP A 63 4.24 1.88 -4.27
CA ASP A 63 4.00 2.17 -5.68
C ASP A 63 2.56 1.72 -6.00
N VAL A 64 1.67 2.71 -6.09
CA VAL A 64 0.21 2.54 -6.25
C VAL A 64 -0.22 2.90 -7.67
N GLY A 65 -1.39 2.40 -8.08
CA GLY A 65 -1.98 2.72 -9.38
C GLY A 65 -2.08 1.55 -10.36
N TYR A 66 -1.58 0.36 -10.00
CA TYR A 66 -1.76 -0.85 -10.81
C TYR A 66 -3.24 -1.24 -11.01
N LEU A 67 -4.12 -0.83 -10.10
CA LEU A 67 -5.57 -1.01 -10.20
C LEU A 67 -6.32 0.25 -10.65
N HIS A 68 -5.61 1.30 -11.09
CA HIS A 68 -6.25 2.53 -11.54
C HIS A 68 -6.99 2.29 -12.87
N ARG A 69 -8.31 2.49 -12.86
CA ARG A 69 -9.18 2.31 -14.04
C ARG A 69 -9.70 3.61 -14.63
N GLY A 70 -9.38 4.75 -14.03
CA GLY A 70 -9.91 6.05 -14.45
C GLY A 70 -11.42 6.18 -14.21
N ASP A 71 -11.93 5.64 -13.09
CA ASP A 71 -13.36 5.63 -12.78
C ASP A 71 -13.99 7.04 -12.78
N GLU A 72 -13.23 8.07 -12.38
CA GLU A 72 -13.63 9.49 -12.45
C GLU A 72 -13.90 9.94 -13.90
N LYS A 73 -13.05 9.52 -14.85
CA LYS A 73 -13.22 9.88 -16.26
C LYS A 73 -14.39 9.14 -16.89
N ILE A 74 -14.68 7.93 -16.41
CA ILE A 74 -15.85 7.17 -16.82
C ILE A 74 -17.12 7.87 -16.31
N ALA A 75 -17.09 8.38 -15.06
CA ALA A 75 -18.21 9.10 -14.46
C ALA A 75 -18.64 10.32 -15.27
N GLU A 76 -17.69 11.07 -15.84
CA GLU A 76 -17.98 12.25 -16.69
C GLU A 76 -18.84 11.92 -17.92
N ASN A 77 -18.74 10.70 -18.44
CA ASN A 77 -19.45 10.25 -19.63
C ASN A 77 -20.76 9.50 -19.31
N MET A 78 -21.16 9.44 -18.04
CA MET A 78 -22.33 8.69 -17.58
C MET A 78 -23.33 9.59 -16.85
N THR A 79 -24.60 9.21 -16.90
CA THR A 79 -25.61 9.82 -16.02
C THR A 79 -25.45 9.32 -14.59
N TYR A 80 -25.94 10.10 -13.61
CA TYR A 80 -25.85 9.75 -12.19
C TYR A 80 -26.33 8.32 -11.89
N THR A 81 -27.45 7.90 -12.49
CA THR A 81 -28.00 6.55 -12.28
C THR A 81 -27.15 5.46 -12.92
N GLN A 82 -26.53 5.74 -14.07
CA GLN A 82 -25.65 4.79 -14.77
C GLN A 82 -24.33 4.54 -14.03
N PHE A 83 -23.89 5.50 -13.20
CA PHE A 83 -22.63 5.37 -12.48
C PHE A 83 -22.74 4.56 -11.18
N ILE A 84 -23.94 4.30 -10.67
CA ILE A 84 -24.15 3.52 -9.42
C ILE A 84 -23.41 2.16 -9.42
N PRO A 85 -23.42 1.34 -10.49
CA PRO A 85 -22.66 0.09 -10.49
C PRO A 85 -21.14 0.27 -10.41
N TYR A 86 -20.60 1.46 -10.76
CA TYR A 86 -19.18 1.75 -10.61
C TYR A 86 -18.81 2.03 -9.16
N THR A 87 -19.73 2.58 -8.35
CA THR A 87 -19.46 2.82 -6.93
C THR A 87 -19.32 1.51 -6.14
N ASP A 88 -20.00 0.43 -6.54
CA ASP A 88 -19.77 -0.92 -6.02
C ASP A 88 -18.34 -1.45 -6.25
N ARG A 89 -17.65 -0.94 -7.27
CA ARG A 89 -16.33 -1.43 -7.70
C ARG A 89 -15.16 -0.64 -7.12
N LEU A 90 -15.43 0.48 -6.45
CA LEU A 90 -14.41 1.33 -5.81
C LEU A 90 -13.88 0.67 -4.53
N ASP A 91 -14.80 0.27 -3.66
CA ASP A 91 -14.53 -0.65 -2.54
C ASP A 91 -15.41 -1.88 -2.74
N TYR A 92 -14.75 -2.95 -3.19
CA TYR A 92 -15.39 -4.22 -3.49
C TYR A 92 -15.73 -5.04 -2.23
N LEU A 93 -15.28 -4.63 -1.04
CA LEU A 93 -15.64 -5.28 0.23
C LEU A 93 -16.95 -4.70 0.80
N ALA A 94 -17.19 -3.39 0.61
CA ALA A 94 -18.37 -2.70 1.13
C ALA A 94 -19.20 -1.97 0.04
N PRO A 95 -19.70 -2.69 -0.99
CA PRO A 95 -20.38 -2.07 -2.14
C PRO A 95 -21.64 -1.28 -1.74
N LEU A 96 -22.44 -1.81 -0.81
CA LEU A 96 -23.66 -1.14 -0.34
C LEU A 96 -23.37 0.20 0.33
N ALA A 97 -22.29 0.29 1.12
CA ALA A 97 -21.90 1.52 1.80
C ALA A 97 -21.48 2.60 0.80
N ASN A 98 -20.79 2.22 -0.28
CA ASN A 98 -20.42 3.13 -1.36
C ASN A 98 -21.64 3.67 -2.11
N ASN A 99 -22.58 2.80 -2.47
CA ASN A 99 -23.80 3.21 -3.15
C ASN A 99 -24.62 4.20 -2.31
N VAL A 100 -24.72 3.96 -1.01
CA VAL A 100 -25.40 4.87 -0.09
C VAL A 100 -24.69 6.24 -0.06
N HIS A 101 -23.37 6.27 0.05
CA HIS A 101 -22.61 7.53 0.04
C HIS A 101 -22.76 8.31 -1.27
N TYR A 102 -22.71 7.62 -2.40
CA TYR A 102 -22.93 8.23 -3.71
C TYR A 102 -24.33 8.82 -3.86
N ALA A 103 -25.36 8.04 -3.48
CA ALA A 103 -26.75 8.50 -3.51
C ALA A 103 -26.95 9.74 -2.63
N LEU A 104 -26.40 9.75 -1.41
CA LEU A 104 -26.47 10.91 -0.51
C LEU A 104 -25.82 12.17 -1.13
N ALA A 105 -24.68 12.01 -1.80
CA ALA A 105 -23.99 13.13 -2.46
C ALA A 105 -24.85 13.71 -3.61
N VAL A 106 -25.44 12.86 -4.45
CA VAL A 106 -26.32 13.28 -5.56
C VAL A 106 -27.60 13.92 -5.04
N GLU A 107 -28.22 13.36 -4.00
CA GLU A 107 -29.46 13.89 -3.40
C GLU A 107 -29.25 15.25 -2.74
N LYS A 108 -28.08 15.45 -2.12
CA LYS A 108 -27.68 16.75 -1.57
C LYS A 108 -27.49 17.78 -2.69
N LEU A 109 -26.85 17.39 -3.80
CA LEU A 109 -26.66 18.25 -4.97
C LEU A 109 -28.00 18.65 -5.62
N LEU A 110 -28.97 17.73 -5.64
CA LEU A 110 -30.32 17.97 -6.15
C LEU A 110 -31.25 18.72 -5.17
N GLY A 111 -30.84 18.94 -3.92
CA GLY A 111 -31.66 19.59 -2.89
C GLY A 111 -32.89 18.77 -2.46
N VAL A 112 -32.79 17.44 -2.49
CA VAL A 112 -33.88 16.50 -2.14
C VAL A 112 -33.56 15.62 -0.93
N ALA A 113 -32.36 15.74 -0.34
CA ALA A 113 -31.94 14.93 0.80
C ALA A 113 -32.94 14.95 1.97
N ASP A 114 -33.52 16.12 2.28
CA ASP A 114 -34.49 16.26 3.39
C ASP A 114 -35.91 15.79 3.04
N LYS A 115 -36.17 15.47 1.76
CA LYS A 115 -37.50 15.06 1.25
C LYS A 115 -37.66 13.54 1.21
N LEU A 116 -36.64 12.79 1.60
CA LEU A 116 -36.66 11.32 1.58
C LEU A 116 -37.53 10.76 2.71
N PRO A 117 -38.31 9.69 2.45
CA PRO A 117 -39.06 9.02 3.50
C PRO A 117 -38.16 8.50 4.63
N GLU A 118 -38.65 8.59 5.87
CA GLU A 118 -37.91 8.09 7.05
C GLU A 118 -37.51 6.61 6.90
N ARG A 119 -38.39 5.80 6.32
CA ARG A 119 -38.11 4.39 5.99
C ARG A 119 -36.86 4.22 5.12
N CYS A 120 -36.62 5.10 4.16
CA CYS A 120 -35.42 5.02 3.30
C CYS A 120 -34.14 5.24 4.11
N GLN A 121 -34.17 6.15 5.09
CA GLN A 121 -33.02 6.42 5.95
C GLN A 121 -32.69 5.20 6.82
N TYR A 122 -33.69 4.55 7.42
CA TYR A 122 -33.47 3.32 8.20
C TYR A 122 -32.91 2.18 7.34
N ILE A 123 -33.46 1.98 6.13
CA ILE A 123 -32.95 0.93 5.23
C ILE A 123 -31.47 1.19 4.89
N ARG A 124 -31.08 2.44 4.63
CA ARG A 124 -29.69 2.79 4.36
C ARG A 124 -28.77 2.49 5.53
N VAL A 125 -29.20 2.80 6.75
CA VAL A 125 -28.44 2.45 7.97
C VAL A 125 -28.27 0.93 8.07
N ILE A 126 -29.34 0.16 7.89
CA ILE A 126 -29.28 -1.31 7.89
C ILE A 126 -28.31 -1.82 6.80
N CYS A 127 -28.38 -1.29 5.58
CA CYS A 127 -27.48 -1.67 4.49
C CYS A 127 -26.01 -1.34 4.79
N CYS A 128 -25.73 -0.19 5.39
CA CYS A 128 -24.37 0.19 5.77
C CYS A 128 -23.83 -0.69 6.90
N GLU A 129 -24.66 -1.01 7.91
CA GLU A 129 -24.24 -1.88 9.02
C GLU A 129 -24.08 -3.35 8.62
N LEU A 130 -24.79 -3.81 7.58
CA LEU A 130 -24.55 -5.13 6.98
C LEU A 130 -23.26 -5.19 6.15
N ALA A 131 -22.76 -4.05 5.68
CA ALA A 131 -21.55 -3.95 4.86
C ALA A 131 -20.29 -3.58 5.66
N ARG A 132 -20.43 -3.33 6.96
CA ARG A 132 -19.34 -3.03 7.90
C ARG A 132 -18.67 -4.31 8.40
#